data_AF-A0A0F9B946-F1
#
_entry.id   AF-A0A0F9B946-F1
#
_cell.length_a   1.000
_cell.length_b   1.000
_cell.length_c   1.000
_cell.angle_alpha   90.00
_cell.angle_beta   90.00
_cell.angle_gamma   90.00
#
_symmetry.space_group_name_H-M   'P 1'
#
loop_
_entity.id
_entity.type
_entity.pdbx_description
1 polymer ?
#
loop_
_entity_poly.entity_id
_entity_poly.type
_entity_poly.pdbx_seq_one_letter_code
_entity_poly.pdbx_strand_id
1 'polypeptide(L)'
;MKMPSAATIAKRFVKYAPQRSDRFEEGVRNPSKDWAKETLAAEGNYEEGIKRAMQRKAFGKGVTKAGTAKQQTKSITKGIPRWSGGIAEAGPDMEAAMTPVVAVLERLK
;
A
#
# COMPACT_ATOMS: atom_id res chain seq x y z
N MET A 1 10.55 11.33 33.82
CA MET A 1 10.83 10.07 33.09
C MET A 1 11.71 10.40 31.88
N LYS A 2 12.86 9.74 31.70
CA LYS A 2 13.79 10.05 30.60
C LYS A 2 13.28 9.43 29.29
N MET A 3 13.14 10.25 28.24
CA MET A 3 12.67 9.77 26.94
C MET A 3 13.69 8.80 26.31
N PRO A 4 13.26 7.63 25.81
CA PRO A 4 14.16 6.71 25.13
C PRO A 4 14.65 7.29 23.80
N SER A 5 15.83 6.86 23.34
CA SER A 5 16.35 7.22 22.02
C SER A 5 15.50 6.64 20.89
N ALA A 6 15.58 7.23 19.71
CA ALA A 6 14.90 6.73 18.51
C ALA A 6 15.26 5.27 18.19
N ALA A 7 16.53 4.88 18.37
CA ALA A 7 16.96 3.50 18.19
C ALA A 7 16.28 2.53 19.17
N THR A 8 16.12 2.94 20.43
CA THR A 8 15.40 2.16 21.44
C THR A 8 13.91 2.03 21.10
N ILE A 9 13.28 3.10 20.62
CA ILE A 9 11.88 3.07 20.16
C ILE A 9 11.72 2.12 18.97
N ALA A 10 12.61 2.20 17.98
CA ALA A 10 12.59 1.31 16.81
C ALA A 10 12.75 -0.17 17.19
N LYS A 11 13.69 -0.49 18.10
CA LYS A 11 13.87 -1.86 18.63
C LYS A 11 12.60 -2.38 19.31
N ARG A 12 11.95 -1.54 20.14
CA ARG A 12 10.68 -1.89 20.79
C ARG A 12 9.57 -2.11 19.75
N PHE A 13 9.45 -1.24 18.76
CA PHE A 13 8.45 -1.37 17.71
C PHE A 13 8.57 -2.70 16.96
N VAL A 14 9.78 -3.02 16.47
CA VAL A 14 10.05 -4.28 15.75
C VAL A 14 9.74 -5.50 16.62
N LYS A 15 10.04 -5.45 17.92
CA LYS A 15 9.77 -6.55 18.85
C LYS A 15 8.28 -6.76 19.11
N TYR A 16 7.52 -5.70 19.35
CA TYR A 16 6.18 -5.80 19.92
C TYR A 16 5.03 -5.58 18.94
N ALA A 17 5.22 -4.84 17.85
CA ALA A 17 4.15 -4.58 16.89
C ALA A 17 3.66 -5.84 16.15
N PRO A 18 4.55 -6.75 15.68
CA PRO A 18 4.10 -7.96 14.98
C PRO A 18 3.31 -8.92 15.87
N GLN A 19 3.57 -8.91 17.18
CA GLN A 19 2.86 -9.74 18.17
C GLN A 19 1.39 -9.32 18.38
N ARG A 20 0.94 -8.28 17.69
CA ARG A 20 -0.42 -7.73 17.77
C ARG A 20 -1.14 -7.81 16.42
N SER A 21 -0.80 -8.81 15.61
CA SER A 21 -1.42 -9.03 14.30
C SER A 21 -2.92 -9.33 14.41
N ASP A 22 -3.33 -9.98 15.50
CA ASP A 22 -4.72 -10.20 15.91
C ASP A 22 -5.49 -8.87 15.99
N ARG A 23 -4.93 -7.88 16.70
CA ARG A 23 -5.55 -6.55 16.85
C ARG A 23 -5.58 -5.78 15.54
N PHE A 24 -4.57 -5.98 14.69
CA PHE A 24 -4.56 -5.39 13.35
C PHE A 24 -5.70 -5.96 12.50
N GLU A 25 -5.84 -7.29 12.47
CA GLU A 25 -6.91 -7.96 11.73
C GLU A 25 -8.30 -7.59 12.25
N GLU A 26 -8.51 -7.61 13.57
CA GLU A 26 -9.77 -7.22 14.20
C GLU A 26 -10.19 -5.79 13.81
N GLY A 27 -9.26 -4.84 13.85
CA GLY A 27 -9.53 -3.45 13.47
C GLY A 27 -9.82 -3.26 11.98
N VAL A 28 -9.28 -4.13 11.11
CA VAL A 28 -9.59 -4.13 9.66
C VAL A 28 -10.95 -4.75 9.39
N ARG A 29 -11.30 -5.85 10.06
CA ARG A 29 -12.59 -6.54 9.87
C ARG A 29 -13.76 -5.82 10.51
N ASN A 30 -13.53 -5.16 11.66
CA ASN A 30 -14.56 -4.46 12.45
C ASN A 30 -14.15 -3.00 12.70
N PRO A 31 -14.06 -2.16 11.65
CA PRO A 31 -13.57 -0.81 11.81
C PRO A 31 -14.60 0.06 12.55
N SER A 32 -14.14 0.94 13.44
CA SER A 32 -15.01 1.89 14.16
C SER A 32 -15.65 2.94 13.24
N LYS A 33 -15.05 3.15 12.07
CA LYS A 33 -15.57 3.99 10.99
C LYS A 33 -15.36 3.28 9.66
N ASP A 34 -16.38 3.30 8.81
CA ASP A 34 -16.27 2.73 7.47
C ASP A 34 -15.20 3.44 6.63
N TRP A 35 -14.26 2.67 6.08
CA TRP A 35 -13.13 3.22 5.35
C TRP A 35 -13.57 3.98 4.09
N ALA A 36 -14.49 3.41 3.31
CA ALA A 36 -14.90 3.99 2.04
C ALA A 36 -15.63 5.32 2.26
N LYS A 37 -16.60 5.34 3.16
CA LYS A 37 -17.37 6.52 3.54
C LYS A 37 -16.49 7.67 4.03
N GLU A 38 -15.59 7.40 4.98
CA GLU A 38 -14.74 8.46 5.54
C GLU A 38 -13.70 8.95 4.52
N THR A 39 -13.19 8.06 3.67
CA THR A 39 -12.24 8.43 2.61
C THR A 39 -12.90 9.33 1.57
N LEU A 40 -14.12 9.00 1.15
CA LEU A 40 -14.90 9.85 0.22
C LEU A 40 -15.23 11.20 0.85
N ALA A 41 -15.63 11.23 2.12
CA ALA A 41 -15.90 12.49 2.84
C ALA A 41 -14.66 13.40 2.94
N ALA A 42 -13.45 12.84 2.82
CA ALA A 42 -12.18 13.56 2.87
C ALA A 42 -11.66 14.02 1.49
N GLU A 43 -12.43 13.87 0.41
CA GLU A 43 -11.99 14.20 -0.97
C GLU A 43 -11.47 15.63 -1.11
N GLY A 44 -12.17 16.62 -0.52
CA GLY A 44 -11.71 18.01 -0.53
C GLY A 44 -10.35 18.23 0.14
N ASN A 45 -10.08 17.52 1.25
CA ASN A 45 -8.78 17.57 1.92
C ASN A 45 -7.68 16.93 1.06
N TYR A 46 -8.00 15.85 0.36
CA TYR A 46 -7.08 15.21 -0.59
C TYR A 46 -6.70 16.19 -1.70
N GLU A 47 -7.68 16.83 -2.35
CA GLU A 47 -7.44 17.79 -3.42
C GLU A 47 -6.56 18.95 -2.97
N GLU A 48 -6.88 19.56 -1.82
CA GLU A 48 -6.11 20.67 -1.29
C GLU A 48 -4.67 20.24 -0.96
N GLY A 49 -4.51 19.06 -0.36
CA GLY A 49 -3.20 18.46 -0.07
C GLY A 49 -2.35 18.29 -1.33
N ILE A 50 -2.95 17.80 -2.42
CA ILE A 50 -2.28 17.64 -3.72
C ILE A 50 -1.90 19.01 -4.31
N LYS A 51 -2.81 19.99 -4.32
CA LYS A 51 -2.51 21.37 -4.79
C LYS A 51 -1.30 21.96 -4.07
N ARG A 52 -1.27 21.88 -2.73
CA ARG A 52 -0.15 22.34 -1.91
C ARG A 52 1.14 21.54 -2.18
N ALA A 53 1.04 20.25 -2.46
CA ALA A 53 2.20 19.40 -2.78
C ALA A 53 2.82 19.77 -4.13
N MET A 54 1.98 20.05 -5.14
CA MET A 54 2.42 20.52 -6.45
C MET A 54 3.14 21.85 -6.35
N GLN A 55 2.54 22.83 -5.66
CA GLN A 55 3.13 24.17 -5.46
C GLN A 55 4.56 24.11 -4.89
N ARG A 56 4.80 23.24 -3.89
CA ARG A 56 6.13 23.09 -3.28
C ARG A 56 7.06 22.09 -3.98
N LYS A 57 6.65 21.55 -5.14
CA LYS A 57 7.35 20.49 -5.90
C LYS A 57 7.71 19.28 -5.04
N ALA A 58 6.79 18.85 -4.18
CA ALA A 58 7.04 17.80 -3.18
C ALA A 58 7.42 16.46 -3.83
N PHE A 59 6.79 16.10 -4.94
CA PHE A 59 7.06 14.85 -5.66
C PHE A 59 8.51 14.76 -6.13
N GLY A 60 8.96 15.74 -6.93
CA GLY A 60 10.33 15.75 -7.46
C GLY A 60 11.38 15.75 -6.35
N LYS A 61 11.18 16.56 -5.30
CA LYS A 61 12.07 16.56 -4.11
C LYS A 61 12.12 15.20 -3.42
N GLY A 62 10.99 14.51 -3.33
CA GLY A 62 10.89 13.16 -2.78
C GLY A 62 11.65 12.12 -3.63
N VAL A 63 11.51 12.19 -4.95
CA VAL A 63 12.25 11.33 -5.91
C VAL A 63 13.75 11.56 -5.78
N THR A 64 14.20 12.81 -5.79
CA THR A 64 15.63 13.16 -5.61
C THR A 64 16.16 12.65 -4.26
N LYS A 65 15.38 12.81 -3.18
CA LYS A 65 15.77 12.32 -1.84
C LYS A 65 15.88 10.80 -1.77
N ALA A 66 15.02 10.08 -2.49
CA ALA A 66 15.07 8.61 -2.51
C ALA A 66 16.21 8.10 -3.39
N GLY A 67 16.32 8.63 -4.61
CA GLY A 67 17.25 8.16 -5.63
C GLY A 67 16.96 6.74 -6.13
N THR A 68 17.62 6.38 -7.23
CA THR A 68 17.45 5.07 -7.89
C THR A 68 17.85 3.91 -6.98
N ALA A 69 18.95 4.04 -6.23
CA ALA A 69 19.45 2.96 -5.38
C ALA A 69 18.41 2.52 -4.33
N LYS A 70 17.75 3.47 -3.65
CA LYS A 70 16.71 3.15 -2.66
C LYS A 70 15.52 2.47 -3.31
N GLN A 71 15.11 2.93 -4.49
CA GLN A 71 14.01 2.31 -5.24
C GLN A 71 14.36 0.86 -5.59
N GLN A 72 15.53 0.62 -6.20
CA GLN A 72 15.98 -0.71 -6.58
C GLN A 72 16.06 -1.66 -5.38
N THR A 73 16.70 -1.24 -4.29
CA THR A 73 16.77 -2.05 -3.07
C THR A 73 15.40 -2.43 -2.55
N LYS A 74 14.42 -1.50 -2.51
CA LYS A 74 13.07 -1.80 -2.02
C LYS A 74 12.26 -2.66 -2.98
N SER A 75 12.40 -2.45 -4.29
CA SER A 75 11.75 -3.30 -5.30
C SER A 75 12.24 -4.75 -5.22
N ILE A 76 13.55 -4.97 -5.08
CA ILE A 76 14.10 -6.33 -4.96
C ILE A 76 13.73 -6.97 -3.62
N THR A 77 13.99 -6.28 -2.50
CA THR A 77 13.85 -6.88 -1.16
C THR A 77 12.41 -7.00 -0.68
N LYS A 78 11.48 -6.18 -1.19
CA LYS A 78 10.06 -6.20 -0.79
C LYS A 78 9.11 -6.49 -1.93
N GLY A 79 9.40 -5.94 -3.11
CA GLY A 79 8.52 -6.05 -4.28
C GLY A 79 8.47 -7.49 -4.82
N ILE A 80 9.63 -8.08 -5.12
CA ILE A 80 9.69 -9.44 -5.68
C ILE A 80 8.97 -10.48 -4.79
N PRO A 81 9.20 -10.53 -3.46
CA PRO A 81 8.48 -11.47 -2.61
C PRO A 81 6.97 -11.26 -2.56
N ARG A 82 6.49 -10.02 -2.70
CA ARG A 82 5.05 -9.71 -2.70
C ARG A 82 4.39 -9.96 -4.05
N TRP A 83 5.15 -9.81 -5.13
CA TRP A 83 4.65 -9.91 -6.50
C TRP A 83 4.16 -11.32 -6.82
N SER A 84 4.93 -12.36 -6.48
CA SER A 84 4.51 -13.74 -6.71
C SER A 84 3.26 -14.13 -5.92
N GLY A 85 3.19 -13.75 -4.63
CA GLY A 85 2.00 -13.98 -3.80
C GLY A 85 0.76 -13.27 -4.34
N GLY A 86 0.90 -12.00 -4.71
CA GLY A 86 -0.19 -11.23 -5.31
C GLY A 86 -0.68 -11.79 -6.65
N ILE A 87 0.21 -12.33 -7.50
CA ILE A 87 -0.20 -13.03 -8.73
C ILE A 87 -1.03 -14.26 -8.41
N ALA A 88 -0.60 -15.07 -7.44
CA ALA A 88 -1.33 -16.27 -7.07
C ALA A 88 -2.74 -15.93 -6.53
N GLU A 89 -2.86 -14.89 -5.72
CA GLU A 89 -4.15 -14.39 -5.20
C GLU A 89 -5.06 -13.82 -6.31
N ALA A 90 -4.49 -13.22 -7.34
CA ALA A 90 -5.24 -12.61 -8.45
C ALA A 90 -5.73 -13.62 -9.52
N GLY A 91 -5.44 -14.92 -9.36
CA GLY A 91 -5.85 -15.96 -10.31
C GLY A 91 -7.35 -15.93 -10.67
N PRO A 92 -8.27 -15.89 -9.69
CA PRO A 92 -9.71 -15.81 -9.95
C PRO A 92 -10.14 -14.53 -10.68
N ASP A 93 -9.54 -13.38 -10.36
CA ASP A 93 -9.82 -12.12 -11.04
C ASP A 93 -9.39 -12.17 -12.51
N MET A 94 -8.23 -12.78 -12.77
CA MET A 94 -7.72 -12.99 -14.13
C MET A 94 -8.62 -13.92 -14.94
N GLU A 95 -9.09 -15.02 -14.35
CA GLU A 95 -10.04 -15.93 -14.98
C GLU A 95 -11.35 -15.23 -15.36
N ALA A 96 -11.93 -14.48 -14.41
CA ALA A 96 -13.16 -13.72 -14.64
C ALA A 96 -12.98 -12.67 -15.75
N ALA A 97 -11.86 -11.95 -15.75
CA ALA A 97 -11.54 -10.96 -16.77
C ALA A 97 -11.32 -11.57 -18.16
N MET A 98 -10.74 -12.77 -18.23
CA MET A 98 -10.42 -13.44 -19.50
C MET A 98 -11.58 -14.22 -20.09
N THR A 99 -12.56 -14.63 -19.28
CA THR A 99 -13.76 -15.35 -19.75
C THR A 99 -14.46 -14.68 -20.95
N PRO A 100 -14.81 -13.37 -20.93
CA PRO A 100 -15.42 -12.72 -22.09
C PRO A 100 -14.49 -12.64 -23.30
N VAL A 101 -13.18 -12.50 -23.09
CA VAL A 101 -12.19 -12.44 -24.17
C VAL A 101 -12.13 -13.79 -24.90
N VAL A 102 -12.04 -14.89 -24.14
CA VAL A 102 -12.04 -16.25 -24.69
C VAL A 102 -13.33 -16.51 -25.46
N ALA A 103 -14.49 -16.12 -24.93
CA ALA A 103 -15.77 -16.29 -25.61
C ALA A 103 -15.86 -15.55 -26.95
N VAL A 104 -15.20 -14.39 -27.11
CA VAL A 104 -15.11 -13.69 -28.40
C VAL A 104 -14.20 -14.45 -29.37
N LEU A 105 -13.03 -14.89 -28.90
CA LEU A 105 -12.07 -15.63 -29.72
C LEU A 105 -12.63 -16.95 -30.25
N GLU A 106 -13.44 -17.64 -29.45
CA GLU A 106 -14.12 -18.87 -29.87
C GLU A 106 -15.13 -18.66 -30.99
N ARG A 107 -15.79 -17.50 -31.04
CA ARG A 107 -16.75 -17.15 -32.12
C ARG A 107 -16.09 -16.77 -33.43
N LEU A 108 -14.79 -16.47 -33.41
CA LEU A 108 -14.01 -16.11 -34.60
C LEU A 108 -13.34 -17.34 -35.26
N LYS A 109 -13.41 -18.50 -34.61
CA LYS A 109 -13.05 -19.78 -35.22
C LYS A 109 -14.19 -20.32 -36.06
#